data_AF-A0A2V7XY72-F1
#
_entry.id   AF-A0A2V7XY72-F1
#
_cell.length_a   1.000
_cell.length_b   1.000
_cell.length_c   1.000
_cell.angle_alpha   90.00
_cell.angle_beta   90.00
_cell.angle_gamma   90.00
#
_symmetry.space_group_name_H-M   'P 1'
#
loop_
_entity.id
_entity.type
_entity.pdbx_description
1 polymer ?
#
loop_
_entity_poly.entity_id
_entity_poly.type
_entity_poly.pdbx_seq_one_letter_code
_entity_poly.pdbx_strand_id
1 'polypeptide(L)' 'MRTLGAVLILIGIVGFFYCSSHLSGLESIPEGTDLSRYLEYDAGRYELGRYAALIAALVGALLSLFPKGR' A
#
# COMPACT_ATOMS: atom_id res chain seq x y z
N MET A 1 7.70 19.23 7.31
CA MET A 1 6.78 18.21 6.78
C MET A 1 7.12 17.72 5.38
N ARG A 2 7.81 18.49 4.53
CA ARG A 2 8.25 18.00 3.21
C ARG A 2 9.13 16.74 3.29
N THR A 3 10.05 16.66 4.25
CA THR A 3 10.88 15.46 4.47
C THR A 3 10.06 14.25 4.90
N LEU A 4 9.15 14.43 5.86
CA LEU A 4 8.20 13.39 6.30
C LEU A 4 7.32 12.91 5.15
N GLY A 5 6.80 13.83 4.33
CA GLY A 5 6.05 13.51 3.12
C GLY A 5 6.88 12.72 2.10
N ALA A 6 8.12 13.15 1.83
CA ALA A 6 9.02 12.45 0.93
C ALA A 6 9.35 11.01 1.40
N VAL A 7 9.56 10.83 2.72
CA VAL A 7 9.77 9.49 3.30
C VAL A 7 8.54 8.61 3.12
N LEU A 8 7.33 9.13 3.36
CA LEU A 8 6.09 8.38 3.16
C LEU A 8 5.85 8.01 1.70
N ILE A 9 6.19 8.90 0.76
CA ILE A 9 6.14 8.61 -0.67
C ILE A 9 7.10 7.46 -1.00
N LEU A 10 8.35 7.53 -0.52
CA LEU A 10 9.34 6.49 -0.78
C LEU A 10 8.88 5.13 -0.22
N ILE A 11 8.41 5.10 1.02
CA ILE A 11 7.90 3.89 1.67
C ILE A 11 6.69 3.34 0.90
N GLY A 12 5.76 4.20 0.50
CA GLY A 12 4.58 3.78 -0.25
C GLY A 12 4.93 3.21 -1.64
N ILE A 13 5.89 3.80 -2.35
CA ILE A 13 6.36 3.28 -3.63
C ILE A 13 7.05 1.92 -3.45
N VAL A 14 8.00 1.82 -2.52
CA VAL A 14 8.73 0.58 -2.25
C VAL A 14 7.78 -0.52 -1.78
N GLY A 15 6.88 -0.20 -0.86
CA GLY A 15 5.86 -1.13 -0.35
C GLY A 15 4.91 -1.60 -1.44
N PHE A 16 4.51 -0.72 -2.36
CA PHE A 16 3.65 -1.08 -3.49
C PHE A 16 4.33 -2.09 -4.41
N PHE A 17 5.58 -1.84 -4.80
CA PHE A 17 6.34 -2.77 -5.65
C PHE A 17 6.64 -4.09 -4.95
N TYR A 18 6.98 -4.05 -3.65
CA TYR A 18 7.19 -5.24 -2.83
C TYR A 18 5.94 -6.14 -2.82
N CYS A 19 4.77 -5.56 -2.52
CA CYS A 19 3.51 -6.31 -2.51
C CYS A 19 3.14 -6.81 -3.91
N SER A 20 3.34 -5.99 -4.94
CA SER A 20 3.07 -6.38 -6.34
C SER A 20 3.93 -7.56 -6.78
N SER A 21 5.21 -7.59 -6.39
CA SER A 21 6.14 -8.68 -6.73
C SER A 21 5.75 -10.01 -6.08
N HIS A 22 5.20 -9.97 -4.86
CA HIS A 22 4.72 -11.16 -4.18
C HIS A 22 3.38 -11.64 -4.76
N LEU A 23 2.47 -10.72 -5.09
CA LEU A 23 1.20 -11.05 -5.74
C LEU A 23 1.39 -11.76 -7.08
N SER A 24 2.41 -11.40 -7.86
CA SER A 24 2.69 -12.08 -9.14
C SER A 24 3.05 -13.57 -9.01
N GLY A 25 3.46 -14.02 -7.82
CA GLY A 25 3.80 -15.43 -7.55
C GLY A 25 2.73 -16.19 -6.76
N LEU A 26 1.64 -15.53 -6.35
CA LEU A 26 0.60 -16.13 -5.51
C LEU A 26 -0.61 -16.54 -6.35
N GLU A 27 -1.26 -17.62 -5.91
CA GLU A 27 -2.51 -18.07 -6.50
C GLU A 27 -3.63 -17.05 -6.21
N SER A 28 -4.51 -16.83 -7.19
CA SER A 28 -5.63 -15.91 -7.04
C SER A 28 -6.60 -16.41 -5.98
N ILE A 29 -7.13 -15.50 -5.17
CA ILE A 29 -8.11 -15.82 -4.14
C ILE A 29 -9.38 -16.35 -4.83
N PRO A 30 -9.97 -17.46 -4.35
CA PRO A 30 -11.19 -18.02 -4.93
C PRO A 30 -12.31 -16.99 -4.99
N GLU A 31 -13.01 -16.93 -6.13
CA GLU A 31 -14.17 -16.06 -6.30
C GLU A 31 -15.26 -16.42 -5.28
N GLY A 32 -15.86 -15.41 -4.65
CA GLY A 32 -16.85 -15.59 -3.59
C GLY A 32 -16.27 -15.80 -2.19
N THR A 33 -14.95 -15.65 -2.01
CA THR A 33 -14.34 -15.62 -0.68
C THR A 33 -14.87 -14.42 0.10
N ASP A 34 -15.44 -14.71 1.28
CA ASP A 34 -15.95 -13.71 2.19
C ASP A 34 -14.84 -12.77 2.68
N LEU A 35 -15.17 -11.48 2.89
CA LEU A 35 -14.18 -10.48 3.31
C LEU A 35 -13.48 -10.86 4.63
N SER A 36 -14.20 -11.56 5.52
CA SER A 36 -13.68 -12.05 6.80
C SER A 36 -12.56 -13.09 6.63
N ARG A 37 -12.58 -13.87 5.54
CA ARG A 37 -11.57 -14.88 5.20
C ARG A 37 -10.51 -14.37 4.23
N TYR A 38 -10.72 -13.20 3.64
CA TYR A 38 -9.80 -12.61 2.67
C TYR A 38 -8.37 -12.44 3.20
N LEU A 39 -8.23 -12.11 4.50
CA LEU A 39 -6.94 -11.98 5.19
C LEU A 39 -6.31 -13.33 5.59
N GLU A 40 -7.02 -14.44 5.44
CA GLU A 40 -6.44 -15.78 5.65
C GLU A 40 -5.54 -16.17 4.48
N TYR A 41 -5.79 -15.62 3.29
CA TYR A 41 -4.98 -15.83 2.09
C TYR A 41 -3.81 -14.84 2.04
N ASP A 42 -2.61 -15.34 1.75
CA ASP A 42 -1.44 -14.49 1.59
C ASP A 42 -1.64 -13.48 0.44
N ALA A 43 -2.29 -13.88 -0.66
CA ALA A 43 -2.67 -12.97 -1.73
C ALA A 43 -3.51 -11.80 -1.21
N GLY A 44 -4.49 -12.05 -0.33
CA GLY A 44 -5.35 -11.01 0.22
C GLY A 44 -4.60 -10.05 1.15
N ARG A 45 -3.63 -10.56 1.92
CA ARG A 45 -2.74 -9.74 2.75
C ARG A 45 -1.86 -8.82 1.92
N TYR A 46 -1.24 -9.35 0.87
CA TYR A 46 -0.39 -8.55 -0.03
C TYR A 46 -1.20 -7.57 -0.88
N GLU A 47 -2.43 -7.92 -1.27
CA GLU A 47 -3.32 -7.01 -1.98
C GLU A 47 -3.73 -5.82 -1.09
N LEU A 48 -4.11 -6.10 0.16
CA LEU A 48 -4.41 -5.06 1.14
C LEU A 48 -3.17 -4.22 1.49
N GLY A 49 -2.01 -4.86 1.63
CA GLY A 49 -0.72 -4.20 1.80
C GLY A 49 -0.37 -3.26 0.64
N ARG A 50 -0.67 -3.67 -0.60
CA ARG A 50 -0.49 -2.84 -1.80
C ARG A 50 -1.36 -1.59 -1.75
N TYR A 51 -2.62 -1.70 -1.33
CA TYR A 51 -3.50 -0.54 -1.15
C TYR A 51 -3.04 0.36 -0.01
N ALA A 52 -2.59 -0.22 1.12
CA ALA A 52 -2.04 0.55 2.23
C ALA A 52 -0.79 1.35 1.82
N ALA A 53 0.10 0.74 1.02
CA ALA A 53 1.27 1.40 0.48
C ALA A 53 0.90 2.57 -0.46
N LEU A 54 -0.15 2.40 -1.26
CA LEU A 54 -0.69 3.45 -2.13
C LEU A 54 -1.27 4.62 -1.32
N ILE A 55 -2.00 4.34 -0.24
CA ILE A 55 -2.49 5.35 0.70
C ILE A 55 -1.33 6.09 1.37
N ALA A 56 -0.30 5.37 1.81
CA ALA A 56 0.89 5.97 2.42
C ALA A 56 1.59 6.93 1.45
N ALA A 57 1.74 6.54 0.17
CA ALA A 57 2.30 7.41 -0.86
C ALA A 57 1.44 8.66 -1.09
N LEU A 58 0.11 8.51 -1.15
CA LEU A 58 -0.83 9.62 -1.32
C LEU A 58 -0.76 10.61 -0.15
N VAL A 59 -0.77 10.12 1.08
CA VAL A 59 -0.61 10.95 2.29
C VAL A 59 0.73 11.66 2.28
N GLY A 60 1.81 10.95 1.90
CA GLY A 60 3.13 11.54 1.75
C GLY A 60 3.16 12.68 0.73
N ALA A 61 2.50 12.50 -0.43
CA ALA A 61 2.36 13.52 -1.46
C ALA A 61 1.61 14.76 -0.93
N LEU A 62 0.48 14.55 -0.24
CA LEU A 62 -0.28 15.65 0.36
C LEU A 62 0.54 16.43 1.39
N LEU A 63 1.30 15.74 2.26
CA LEU A 63 2.17 16.39 3.25
C LEU A 63 3.35 17.15 2.62
N SER A 64 3.80 16.71 1.44
CA SER A 64 4.85 17.37 0.67
C SER A 64 4.34 18.63 -0.06
N LEU A 65 3.11 18.57 -0.59
CA LEU A 65 2.46 19.66 -1.31
C LEU A 65 1.88 20.73 -0.39
N PHE A 66 1.35 20.35 0.77
CA PHE A 66 0.71 21.24 1.74
C PHE A 66 1.41 21.20 3.10
N PRO A 67 2.67 21.66 3.20
CA PRO A 67 3.31 21.79 4.50
C PRO A 67 2.64 22.93 5.30
N LYS A 68 1.74 22.60 6.22
CA LYS A 68 1.34 23.43 7.39
C LYS A 68 2.55 24.26 7.87
N GLY A 69 2.46 25.58 7.75
CA GLY A 69 3.55 26.51 8.10
C GLY A 69 3.94 27.53 7.03
N ARG A 70 3.16 27.70 5.96
CA ARG A 70 3.15 28.92 5.14
C ARG A 70 1.74 29.44 5.03
#